data_AF-X1LKX5-F1
#
_entry.id   AF-X1LKX5-F1
#
_cell.length_a   1.000
_cell.length_b   1.000
_cell.length_c   1.000
_cell.angle_alpha   90.00
_cell.angle_beta   90.00
_cell.angle_gamma   90.00
#
_symmetry.space_group_name_H-M   'P 1'
#
loop_
_entity.id
_entity.type
_entity.pdbx_description
1 polymer ?
#
loop_
_entity_poly.entity_id
_entity_poly.type
_entity_poly.pdbx_seq_one_letter_code
_entity_poly.pdbx_strand_id
1 'polypeptide(L)'
;MTDYMTLKDDTIWHLAHSSFALKLDGRLFIFDYYMSESDRKGQGLAKGFIDPEEIAGEEVYVLNSHSHPDHFNKVVFDWQEAVDDITYIMSSDISEVPL
;
A
#
# COMPACT_ATOMS: atom_id res chain seq x y z
N MET A 1 -12.66 -8.35 -27.09
CA MET A 1 -12.46 -6.89 -27.02
C MET A 1 -12.31 -6.60 -25.54
N THR A 2 -11.12 -6.21 -25.08
CA THR A 2 -10.91 -5.88 -23.66
C THR A 2 -11.29 -4.43 -23.47
N ASP A 3 -12.21 -4.15 -22.55
CA ASP A 3 -12.58 -2.80 -22.17
C ASP A 3 -11.62 -2.34 -21.07
N TYR A 4 -10.95 -1.21 -21.28
CA TYR A 4 -10.02 -0.63 -20.30
C TYR A 4 -10.60 0.70 -19.82
N MET A 5 -10.47 0.96 -18.52
CA MET A 5 -10.82 2.23 -17.90
C MET A 5 -9.53 3.01 -17.59
N THR A 6 -9.55 4.31 -17.84
CA THR A 6 -8.53 5.24 -17.34
C THR A 6 -9.07 5.92 -16.09
N LEU A 7 -8.28 5.91 -15.03
CA LEU A 7 -8.58 6.61 -13.78
C LEU A 7 -8.02 8.04 -13.85
N LYS A 8 -8.44 8.93 -12.95
CA LYS A 8 -7.82 10.26 -12.84
C LYS A 8 -6.39 10.12 -12.33
N ASP A 9 -5.54 11.10 -12.64
CA ASP A 9 -4.11 11.05 -12.28
C ASP A 9 -3.85 10.95 -10.77
N ASP A 10 -4.77 11.47 -9.94
CA ASP A 10 -4.74 11.44 -8.48
C ASP A 10 -5.42 10.19 -7.88
N THR A 11 -5.64 9.17 -8.71
CA THR A 11 -6.33 7.95 -8.32
C THR A 11 -5.38 6.75 -8.24
N ILE A 12 -4.22 6.81 -8.90
CA ILE A 12 -3.22 5.74 -8.83
C ILE A 12 -1.82 6.34 -8.66
N TRP A 13 -1.09 5.87 -7.64
CA TRP A 13 0.29 6.27 -7.37
C TRP A 13 1.22 5.09 -7.55
N HIS A 14 2.21 5.24 -8.42
CA HIS A 14 3.32 4.30 -8.51
C HIS A 14 4.29 4.57 -7.37
N LEU A 15 4.53 3.56 -6.52
CA LEU A 15 5.37 3.67 -5.33
C LEU A 15 6.76 3.07 -5.54
N ALA A 16 6.94 2.20 -6.54
CA ALA A 16 8.18 1.58 -7.06
C ALA A 16 7.93 0.08 -7.29
N HIS A 17 8.63 -0.52 -8.25
CA HIS A 17 8.46 -1.95 -8.59
C HIS A 17 6.98 -2.32 -8.78
N SER A 18 6.50 -3.35 -8.07
CA SER A 18 5.11 -3.80 -7.96
C SER A 18 4.27 -3.01 -6.96
N SER A 19 4.87 -2.09 -6.19
CA SER A 19 4.15 -1.26 -5.23
C SER A 19 3.36 -0.15 -5.91
N PHE A 20 2.06 -0.09 -5.62
CA PHE A 20 1.20 1.03 -6.01
C PHE A 20 0.07 1.22 -5.01
N ALA A 21 -0.43 2.45 -4.94
CA ALA A 21 -1.67 2.78 -4.25
C ALA A 21 -2.76 3.14 -5.25
N LEU A 22 -4.00 2.76 -4.96
CA LEU A 22 -5.19 3.03 -5.74
C LEU A 22 -6.26 3.62 -4.83
N LYS A 23 -6.71 4.84 -5.13
CA LYS A 23 -7.92 5.40 -4.55
C LYS A 23 -9.12 4.92 -5.37
N LEU A 24 -10.12 4.29 -4.77
CA LEU A 24 -11.32 3.91 -5.50
C LEU A 24 -12.52 3.91 -4.56
N ASP A 25 -13.61 4.53 -4.99
CA ASP A 25 -14.86 4.63 -4.23
C ASP A 25 -14.67 5.10 -2.77
N GLY A 26 -13.79 6.08 -2.58
CA GLY A 26 -13.48 6.64 -1.26
C GLY A 26 -12.47 5.84 -0.43
N ARG A 27 -12.06 4.66 -0.88
CA ARG A 27 -11.12 3.76 -0.19
C ARG A 27 -9.72 3.85 -0.78
N LEU A 28 -8.72 3.52 0.03
CA LEU A 28 -7.33 3.42 -0.40
C LEU A 28 -6.88 1.95 -0.39
N PHE A 29 -6.42 1.47 -1.52
CA PHE A 29 -5.86 0.12 -1.68
C PHE A 29 -4.36 0.25 -1.93
N ILE A 30 -3.54 -0.44 -1.16
CA ILE A 30 -2.08 -0.45 -1.27
C ILE A 30 -1.65 -1.88 -1.61
N PHE A 31 -0.87 -2.03 -2.68
CA PHE A 31 -0.48 -3.33 -3.20
C PHE A 31 1.03 -3.54 -3.08
N ASP A 32 1.45 -4.75 -2.68
CA ASP A 32 2.83 -5.25 -2.72
C ASP A 32 3.88 -4.24 -2.23
N TYR A 33 3.64 -3.64 -1.06
CA TYR A 33 4.57 -2.65 -0.49
C TYR A 33 5.80 -3.32 0.11
N TYR A 34 6.97 -2.99 -0.43
CA TYR A 34 8.25 -3.62 -0.03
C TYR A 34 9.28 -2.64 0.54
N MET A 35 9.07 -1.33 0.38
CA MET A 35 10.08 -0.33 0.73
C MET A 35 10.25 -0.17 2.24
N SER A 36 11.46 0.21 2.66
CA SER A 36 11.79 0.57 4.03
C SER A 36 12.03 2.07 4.18
N GLU A 37 12.12 2.59 5.40
CA GLU A 37 12.50 3.99 5.65
C GLU A 37 13.83 4.39 4.98
N SER A 38 14.74 3.44 4.78
CA SER A 38 16.02 3.73 4.11
C SER A 38 15.89 3.94 2.60
N ASP A 39 14.79 3.51 1.99
CA ASP A 39 14.47 3.69 0.57
C ASP A 39 13.77 5.03 0.30
N ARG A 40 13.37 5.74 1.36
CA ARG A 40 12.56 6.95 1.29
C ARG A 40 13.25 8.07 0.52
N LYS A 41 12.66 8.49 -0.61
CA LYS A 41 13.13 9.61 -1.44
C LYS A 41 12.33 10.90 -1.25
N GLY A 42 11.29 10.87 -0.41
CA GLY A 42 10.39 11.97 -0.10
C GLY A 42 9.30 11.54 0.86
N GLN A 43 8.30 12.38 1.09
CA GLN A 43 7.18 12.07 1.99
C GLN A 43 5.89 11.94 1.18
N GLY A 44 5.09 10.92 1.52
CA GLY A 44 3.75 10.72 1.01
C GLY A 44 3.64 10.21 -0.43
N LEU A 45 2.40 9.94 -0.81
CA LEU A 45 2.00 9.29 -2.07
C LEU A 45 2.55 10.01 -3.29
N ALA A 46 2.52 11.36 -3.27
CA ALA A 46 3.03 12.20 -4.34
C ALA A 46 4.55 12.07 -4.58
N LYS A 47 5.28 11.46 -3.64
CA LYS A 47 6.72 11.18 -3.73
C LYS A 47 7.03 9.69 -3.87
N GLY A 48 6.01 8.85 -4.09
CA GLY A 48 6.17 7.42 -4.26
C GLY A 48 6.47 6.70 -2.94
N PHE A 49 5.94 7.15 -1.82
CA PHE A 49 6.12 6.51 -0.51
C PHE A 49 4.82 6.55 0.29
N ILE A 50 4.63 5.64 1.25
CA ILE A 50 3.51 5.74 2.19
C ILE A 50 3.94 6.52 3.42
N ASP A 51 3.22 7.60 3.72
CA ASP A 51 3.29 8.28 5.00
C ASP A 51 2.01 7.92 5.79
N PRO A 52 2.10 7.13 6.88
CA PRO A 52 0.91 6.69 7.62
C PRO A 52 0.03 7.85 8.10
N GLU A 53 0.63 8.99 8.45
CA GLU A 53 -0.11 10.18 8.87
C GLU A 53 -0.91 10.82 7.72
N GLU A 54 -0.43 10.69 6.47
CA GLU A 54 -1.16 11.17 5.28
C GLU A 54 -2.44 10.36 5.06
N ILE A 55 -2.45 9.08 5.45
CA ILE A 55 -3.54 8.13 5.21
C ILE A 55 -4.34 7.79 6.48
N ALA A 56 -4.06 8.44 7.61
CA ALA A 56 -4.68 8.17 8.91
C ALA A 56 -6.22 8.26 8.92
N GLY A 57 -6.79 9.14 8.08
CA GLY A 57 -8.23 9.34 7.97
C GLY A 57 -8.94 8.49 6.91
N GLU A 58 -8.23 7.55 6.29
CA GLU A 58 -8.72 6.76 5.15
C GLU A 58 -9.17 5.36 5.57
N GLU A 59 -10.12 4.79 4.82
CA GLU A 59 -10.40 3.34 4.86
C GLU A 59 -9.35 2.64 3.97
N VAL A 60 -8.39 1.96 4.61
CA VAL A 60 -7.18 1.42 3.98
C VAL A 60 -7.23 -0.10 3.88
N TYR A 61 -6.90 -0.61 2.71
CA TYR A 61 -6.71 -2.04 2.44
C TYR A 61 -5.27 -2.27 1.97
N VAL A 62 -4.51 -3.08 2.68
CA VAL A 62 -3.17 -3.50 2.27
C VAL A 62 -3.25 -4.91 1.70
N LEU A 63 -2.90 -5.08 0.43
CA LEU A 63 -2.94 -6.34 -0.29
C LEU A 63 -1.53 -6.77 -0.65
N ASN A 64 -1.17 -8.00 -0.30
CA ASN A 64 0.17 -8.50 -0.57
C ASN A 64 0.13 -9.89 -1.20
N SER A 65 0.67 -9.99 -2.41
CA SER A 65 0.51 -11.12 -3.31
C SER A 65 1.29 -12.36 -2.88
N HIS A 66 2.46 -12.19 -2.26
CA HIS A 66 3.31 -13.26 -1.73
C HIS A 66 4.42 -12.70 -0.83
N SER A 67 5.18 -13.59 -0.19
CA SER A 67 6.17 -13.30 0.86
C SER A 67 7.54 -12.82 0.38
N HIS A 68 7.78 -12.68 -0.93
CA HIS A 68 9.10 -12.29 -1.41
C HIS A 68 9.47 -10.84 -1.01
N PRO A 69 10.74 -10.57 -0.64
CA PRO A 69 11.16 -9.26 -0.13
C PRO A 69 11.04 -8.08 -1.11
N ASP A 70 10.90 -8.32 -2.40
CA ASP A 70 10.66 -7.30 -3.44
C ASP A 70 9.16 -7.02 -3.67
N HIS A 71 8.30 -7.68 -2.92
CA HIS A 71 6.84 -7.48 -2.88
C HIS A 71 6.31 -7.21 -1.47
N PHE A 72 7.02 -7.61 -0.42
CA PHE A 72 6.52 -7.55 0.95
C PHE A 72 7.57 -7.00 1.92
N ASN A 73 7.12 -6.11 2.80
CA ASN A 73 7.87 -5.67 3.95
C ASN A 73 6.95 -5.56 5.17
N LYS A 74 7.39 -6.10 6.31
CA LYS A 74 6.62 -6.08 7.57
C LYS A 74 6.32 -4.69 8.11
N VAL A 75 7.04 -3.65 7.65
CA VAL A 75 6.76 -2.25 8.01
C VAL A 75 5.31 -1.84 7.75
N VAL A 76 4.60 -2.50 6.82
CA VAL A 76 3.18 -2.22 6.56
C VAL A 76 2.31 -2.41 7.80
N PHE A 77 2.71 -3.28 8.73
CA PHE A 77 1.96 -3.52 9.96
C PHE A 77 2.13 -2.41 11.00
N ASP A 78 3.19 -1.62 10.91
CA ASP A 78 3.40 -0.47 11.80
C ASP A 78 2.40 0.66 11.48
N TRP A 79 1.79 0.64 10.29
CA TRP A 79 0.83 1.67 9.87
C TRP A 79 -0.46 1.67 10.70
N GLN A 80 -0.80 0.55 11.34
CA GLN A 80 -1.94 0.48 12.25
C GLN A 80 -1.78 1.39 13.49
N GLU A 81 -0.58 1.89 13.78
CA GLU A 81 -0.35 2.84 14.86
C GLU A 81 -0.93 4.24 14.54
N ALA A 82 -1.08 4.57 13.25
CA ALA A 82 -1.59 5.87 12.78
C ALA A 82 -2.92 5.76 12.02
N VAL A 83 -3.24 4.59 11.45
CA VAL A 83 -4.43 4.37 10.61
C VAL A 83 -5.44 3.49 11.35
N ASP A 84 -6.54 4.10 11.80
CA ASP A 84 -7.57 3.41 12.60
C ASP A 84 -8.37 2.37 11.78
N ASP A 85 -8.63 2.64 10.49
CA ASP A 85 -9.43 1.78 9.60
C ASP A 85 -8.55 1.10 8.55
N ILE A 86 -7.75 0.12 9.00
CA ILE A 86 -6.82 -0.63 8.16
C ILE A 86 -7.14 -2.14 8.15
N THR A 87 -7.23 -2.71 6.95
CA THR A 87 -7.44 -4.14 6.74
C THR A 87 -6.30 -4.74 5.92
N TYR A 88 -5.73 -5.85 6.40
CA TYR A 88 -4.66 -6.58 5.70
C TYR A 88 -5.23 -7.82 4.98
N ILE A 89 -5.02 -7.90 3.66
CA ILE A 89 -5.41 -9.01 2.79
C ILE A 89 -4.13 -9.67 2.28
N MET A 90 -3.70 -10.72 2.95
CA MET A 90 -2.40 -11.34 2.72
C MET A 90 -2.53 -12.69 2.04
N SER A 91 -1.62 -13.00 1.12
CA SER A 91 -1.45 -14.37 0.63
C SER A 91 -1.08 -15.32 1.78
N SER A 92 -1.50 -16.58 1.66
CA SER A 92 -1.34 -17.59 2.71
C SER A 92 0.12 -17.99 2.98
N ASP A 93 1.06 -17.64 2.09
CA ASP A 93 2.50 -17.85 2.29
C ASP A 93 3.16 -16.76 3.17
N ILE A 94 2.44 -15.69 3.49
CA ILE A 94 2.89 -14.65 4.41
C ILE A 94 2.54 -15.10 5.83
N SER A 95 3.45 -15.85 6.45
CA SER A 95 3.25 -16.47 7.77
C SER A 95 3.46 -15.55 8.96
N GLU A 96 3.80 -14.28 8.72
CA GLU A 96 4.28 -13.34 9.74
C GLU A 96 3.28 -12.22 10.07
N VAL A 97 1.99 -12.44 9.79
CA VAL A 97 0.93 -11.51 10.18
C VAL A 97 0.87 -11.47 11.72
N PRO A 98 1.03 -10.30 12.36
CA PRO A 98 0.84 -10.18 13.81
C PRO A 98 -0.57 -10.64 14.16
N LEU A 99 -0.70 -11.55 15.12
CA LEU A 99 -1.99 -11.94 15.71
C LEU A 99 -2.55 -10.82 16.60
#